data_AF-A0A1B2ESY3-F1
#
_entry.id   AF-A0A1B2ESY3-F1
#
_cell.length_a   1.000
_cell.length_b   1.000
_cell.length_c   1.000
_cell.angle_alpha   90.00
_cell.angle_beta   90.00
_cell.angle_gamma   90.00
#
_symmetry.space_group_name_H-M   'P 1'
#
loop_
_entity.id
_entity.type
_entity.pdbx_description
1 polymer ?
#
loop_
_entity_poly.entity_id
_entity_poly.type
_entity_poly.pdbx_seq_one_letter_code
_entity_poly.pdbx_strand_id
1 'polypeptide(L)'
;MEHLRDRMADKLTIRLGSVLSGDVFINCQDARARLKALGGDIVDMESTAVLEVAHRFGKGAYIIRTISDGAGDDSHLSYAEMVAMVAHNSALCVEDLLRIMP
;
A
#
# COMPACT_ATOMS: atom_id res chain seq x y z
N MET A 1 8.11 -10.14 -9.60
CA MET A 1 7.64 -10.20 -8.21
C MET A 1 8.40 -11.21 -7.36
N GLU A 2 8.60 -12.45 -7.80
CA GLU A 2 9.39 -13.46 -7.06
C GLU A 2 10.83 -12.98 -6.76
N HIS A 3 11.53 -12.50 -7.79
CA HIS A 3 12.84 -11.86 -7.63
C HIS A 3 12.86 -10.67 -6.64
N LEU A 4 11.78 -9.87 -6.58
CA LEU A 4 11.70 -8.75 -5.62
C LEU A 4 11.50 -9.27 -4.19
N ARG A 5 10.70 -10.32 -4.02
CA ARG A 5 10.52 -10.99 -2.72
C ARG A 5 11.83 -11.56 -2.22
N ASP A 6 12.60 -12.25 -3.07
CA ASP A 6 13.87 -12.84 -2.68
C ASP A 6 14.89 -11.78 -2.25
N ARG A 7 15.00 -10.69 -3.01
CA ARG A 7 15.88 -9.56 -2.67
C ARG A 7 15.50 -8.85 -1.36
N MET A 8 14.22 -8.93 -0.98
CA MET A 8 13.67 -8.27 0.20
C MET A 8 13.48 -9.20 1.40
N ALA A 9 13.72 -10.51 1.24
CA ALA A 9 13.36 -11.52 2.23
C ALA A 9 13.93 -11.24 3.64
N ASP A 10 15.15 -10.71 3.73
CA ASP A 10 15.82 -10.38 4.99
C ASP A 10 15.42 -9.01 5.58
N LYS A 11 14.63 -8.21 4.85
CA LYS A 11 14.27 -6.83 5.22
C LYS A 11 12.77 -6.64 5.41
N LEU A 12 11.96 -7.11 4.45
CA LEU A 12 10.53 -6.83 4.36
C LEU A 12 9.77 -8.06 3.85
N THR A 13 8.59 -8.31 4.45
CA THR A 13 7.64 -9.28 3.91
C THR A 13 6.78 -8.63 2.83
N ILE A 14 6.83 -9.14 1.61
CA ILE A 14 6.04 -8.62 0.49
C ILE A 14 4.85 -9.54 0.19
N ARG A 15 3.64 -8.96 0.22
CA ARG A 15 2.39 -9.62 -0.16
C ARG A 15 1.78 -8.92 -1.38
N LEU A 16 1.09 -9.72 -2.20
CA LEU A 16 0.20 -9.21 -3.24
C LEU A 16 -1.21 -9.22 -2.68
N GLY A 17 -1.96 -8.17 -2.95
CA GLY A 17 -3.32 -8.00 -2.44
C GLY A 17 -4.05 -6.87 -3.15
N SER A 18 -5.32 -6.70 -2.79
CA SER A 18 -6.19 -5.64 -3.30
C SER A 18 -6.07 -4.37 -2.45
N VAL A 19 -6.13 -3.23 -3.13
CA VAL A 19 -6.17 -1.90 -2.49
C VAL A 19 -7.51 -1.26 -2.81
N LEU A 20 -8.24 -0.82 -1.80
CA LEU A 20 -9.42 0.04 -1.98
C LEU A 20 -9.02 1.49 -1.73
N SER A 21 -9.15 2.34 -2.73
CA SER A 21 -8.81 3.77 -2.59
C SER A 21 -10.06 4.65 -2.47
N GLY A 22 -9.99 5.67 -1.63
CA GLY A 22 -11.03 6.70 -1.52
C GLY A 22 -10.52 7.92 -0.76
N ASP A 23 -11.20 9.06 -0.88
CA ASP A 23 -10.71 10.37 -0.40
C ASP A 23 -10.94 10.61 1.10
N VAL A 24 -10.86 9.55 1.91
CA VAL A 24 -11.14 9.59 3.35
C VAL A 24 -10.12 8.74 4.10
N PHE A 25 -9.49 9.32 5.12
CA PHE A 25 -8.70 8.57 6.08
C PHE A 25 -9.62 7.72 6.97
N ILE A 26 -9.52 6.40 6.86
CA ILE A 26 -10.39 5.47 7.59
C ILE A 26 -9.85 5.25 9.01
N ASN A 27 -10.61 5.70 10.01
CA ASN A 27 -10.30 5.56 11.43
C ASN A 27 -11.49 5.05 12.25
N CYS A 28 -12.32 4.20 11.63
CA CYS A 28 -13.57 3.73 12.21
C CYS A 28 -13.73 2.23 11.95
N GLN A 29 -13.86 1.45 13.02
CA GLN A 29 -13.95 -0.01 12.95
C GLN A 29 -15.13 -0.50 12.10
N ASP A 30 -16.27 0.19 12.13
CA ASP A 30 -17.44 -0.15 11.30
C ASP A 30 -17.18 0.11 9.81
N ALA A 31 -16.54 1.23 9.48
CA ALA A 31 -16.16 1.54 8.10
C ALA A 31 -15.16 0.51 7.57
N ARG A 32 -14.17 0.13 8.38
CA ARG A 32 -13.22 -0.94 8.08
C ARG A 32 -13.92 -2.27 7.79
N ALA A 33 -14.87 -2.66 8.62
CA ALA A 33 -15.61 -3.91 8.43
C ALA A 33 -16.37 -3.92 7.10
N ARG A 34 -17.00 -2.80 6.73
CA ARG A 34 -17.68 -2.63 5.43
C ARG A 34 -16.70 -2.74 4.26
N LEU A 35 -15.56 -2.06 4.32
CA LEU A 35 -14.53 -2.10 3.28
C LEU A 35 -13.91 -3.49 3.13
N LYS A 36 -13.68 -4.19 4.25
CA LYS A 36 -13.21 -5.58 4.23
C LYS A 36 -14.24 -6.51 3.57
N ALA A 37 -15.54 -6.29 3.78
CA ALA A 37 -16.59 -7.06 3.12
C ALA A 37 -16.64 -6.85 1.60
N LEU A 38 -16.07 -5.74 1.08
CA LEU A 38 -15.86 -5.51 -0.35
C LEU A 38 -14.62 -6.24 -0.92
N GLY A 39 -13.85 -6.95 -0.08
CA GLY A 39 -12.69 -7.73 -0.50
C GLY A 39 -11.39 -6.94 -0.58
N GLY A 40 -11.30 -5.78 0.07
CA GLY A 40 -10.06 -5.02 0.20
C GLY A 40 -9.11 -5.61 1.25
N ASP A 41 -7.86 -5.88 0.87
CA ASP A 41 -6.82 -6.26 1.83
C ASP A 41 -6.33 -5.03 2.61
N ILE A 42 -6.21 -3.89 1.93
CA ILE A 42 -5.78 -2.61 2.50
C ILE A 42 -6.61 -1.46 1.92
N VAL A 43 -6.55 -0.30 2.59
CA VAL A 43 -7.18 0.94 2.14
C VAL A 43 -6.13 2.04 2.02
N ASP A 44 -6.33 2.96 1.07
CA ASP A 44 -5.52 4.16 0.93
C ASP A 44 -6.33 5.28 0.25
N MET A 45 -5.67 6.37 -0.15
CA MET A 45 -6.34 7.53 -0.73
C MET A 45 -6.00 7.79 -2.20
N GLU A 46 -4.94 7.18 -2.76
CA GLU A 46 -4.44 7.56 -4.11
C GLU A 46 -4.21 6.40 -5.08
N SER A 47 -4.03 5.16 -4.64
CA SER A 47 -3.51 4.09 -5.51
C SER A 47 -4.37 3.86 -6.76
N THR A 48 -5.69 3.78 -6.58
CA THR A 48 -6.63 3.58 -7.70
C THR A 48 -6.65 4.79 -8.63
N ALA A 49 -6.54 6.01 -8.09
CA ALA A 49 -6.50 7.23 -8.90
C ALA A 49 -5.23 7.28 -9.77
N VAL A 50 -4.07 6.93 -9.20
CA VAL A 50 -2.80 6.84 -9.94
C VAL A 50 -2.87 5.76 -11.02
N LEU A 51 -3.40 4.57 -10.70
CA LEU A 51 -3.57 3.48 -11.66
C LEU A 51 -4.52 3.87 -12.80
N GLU A 52 -5.63 4.54 -12.50
CA GLU A 52 -6.59 5.01 -13.51
C GLU A 52 -5.94 6.01 -14.47
N VAL A 53 -5.15 6.97 -13.96
CA VAL A 53 -4.42 7.90 -14.82
C VAL A 53 -3.39 7.16 -15.68
N ALA A 54 -2.59 6.27 -15.10
CA ALA A 54 -1.62 5.48 -15.87
C ALA A 54 -2.30 4.67 -16.99
N HIS A 55 -3.42 4.01 -16.67
CA HIS A 55 -4.23 3.26 -17.62
C HIS A 55 -4.71 4.13 -18.78
N ARG A 56 -5.27 5.31 -18.50
CA ARG A 56 -5.75 6.26 -19.54
C ARG A 56 -4.65 6.74 -20.47
N PHE A 57 -3.42 6.78 -20.01
CA PHE A 57 -2.24 7.14 -20.81
C PHE A 57 -1.53 5.92 -21.44
N GLY A 58 -2.10 4.73 -21.34
CA GLY A 58 -1.52 3.50 -21.88
C GLY A 58 -0.20 3.11 -21.20
N LYS A 59 -0.03 3.46 -19.92
CA LYS A 59 1.16 3.16 -19.12
C LYS A 59 0.86 2.07 -18.10
N GLY A 60 1.82 1.16 -17.95
CA GLY A 60 1.85 0.26 -16.80
C GLY A 60 2.29 1.00 -15.54
N ALA A 61 1.79 0.58 -14.39
CA ALA A 61 2.16 1.14 -13.10
C ALA A 61 2.21 0.05 -12.03
N TYR A 62 3.06 0.25 -11.03
CA TYR A 62 3.14 -0.57 -9.83
C TYR A 62 2.67 0.27 -8.64
N ILE A 63 1.87 -0.34 -7.77
CA ILE A 63 1.50 0.22 -6.48
C ILE A 63 2.25 -0.54 -5.40
N ILE A 64 3.01 0.18 -4.58
CA ILE A 64 3.75 -0.35 -3.44
C ILE A 64 3.30 0.44 -2.22
N ARG A 65 2.78 -0.27 -1.21
CA ARG A 65 2.35 0.30 0.06
C ARG A 65 2.94 -0.52 1.19
N THR A 66 3.38 0.15 2.24
CA THR A 66 3.69 -0.46 3.54
C THR A 66 2.61 -0.02 4.53
N ILE A 67 2.13 -0.94 5.38
CA ILE A 67 0.98 -0.72 6.26
C ILE A 67 1.37 0.17 7.44
N SER A 68 0.81 1.36 7.52
CA SER A 68 0.98 2.33 8.62
C SER A 68 0.14 2.02 9.85
N ASP A 69 -1.08 1.53 9.64
CA ASP A 69 -2.10 1.41 10.68
C ASP A 69 -3.17 0.37 10.30
N GLY A 70 -4.12 0.14 11.21
CA GLY A 70 -5.14 -0.90 11.08
C GLY A 70 -6.44 -0.48 10.40
N ALA A 71 -6.57 0.76 9.93
CA ALA A 71 -7.82 1.42 9.51
C ALA A 71 -8.98 1.34 10.55
N GLY A 72 -8.67 1.24 11.84
CA GLY A 72 -9.64 1.12 12.94
C GLY A 72 -9.64 2.36 13.83
N ASP A 73 -10.30 2.28 14.99
CA ASP A 73 -10.50 3.44 15.87
C ASP A 73 -9.16 4.09 16.32
N ASP A 74 -8.10 3.28 16.49
CA ASP A 74 -6.76 3.72 16.91
C ASP A 74 -5.82 4.09 15.74
N SER A 75 -6.33 4.17 14.50
CA SER A 75 -5.50 4.40 13.31
C SER A 75 -4.75 5.71 13.31
N HIS A 76 -5.33 6.77 13.87
CA HIS A 76 -4.71 8.09 13.90
C HIS A 76 -3.45 8.13 14.80
N LEU A 77 -3.44 7.35 15.89
CA LEU A 77 -2.28 7.25 16.78
C LEU A 77 -1.17 6.43 16.13
N SER A 78 -1.51 5.23 15.67
CA SER A 78 -0.55 4.33 15.03
C SER A 78 0.04 4.91 13.75
N TYR A 79 -0.74 5.61 12.92
CA TYR A 79 -0.23 6.28 11.73
C TYR A 79 0.88 7.30 12.06
N ALA A 80 0.65 8.16 13.05
CA ALA A 80 1.60 9.21 13.41
C ALA A 80 2.95 8.64 13.87
N GLU A 81 2.94 7.49 14.56
CA GLU A 81 4.15 6.80 15.02
C GLU A 81 4.87 6.07 13.88
N MET A 82 4.12 5.54 12.91
CA MET A 82 4.64 4.59 11.93
C MET A 82 5.00 5.23 10.58
N VAL A 83 4.45 6.41 10.25
CA VAL A 83 4.54 7.03 8.92
C VAL A 83 5.97 7.12 8.39
N ALA A 84 6.94 7.52 9.22
CA ALA A 84 8.34 7.65 8.81
C ALA A 84 8.96 6.30 8.42
N MET A 85 8.69 5.26 9.22
CA MET A 85 9.21 3.91 8.99
C MET A 85 8.57 3.27 7.75
N VAL A 86 7.26 3.41 7.57
CA VAL A 86 6.57 2.82 6.41
C VAL A 86 6.87 3.54 5.10
N ALA A 87 7.12 4.85 5.15
CA ALA A 87 7.63 5.61 4.00
C ALA A 87 9.02 5.11 3.59
N HIS A 88 9.93 4.93 4.57
CA HIS A 88 11.25 4.37 4.32
C HIS A 88 11.18 2.96 3.70
N ASN A 89 10.37 2.07 4.26
CA ASN A 89 10.20 0.71 3.74
C ASN A 89 9.66 0.68 2.31
N SER A 90 8.70 1.56 2.00
CA SER A 90 8.15 1.67 0.65
C SER A 90 9.20 2.17 -0.34
N ALA A 91 10.02 3.16 0.05
CA ALA A 91 11.13 3.65 -0.76
C ALA A 91 12.19 2.57 -1.02
N LEU A 92 12.59 1.80 -0.01
CA LEU A 92 13.52 0.67 -0.17
C LEU A 92 13.01 -0.35 -1.21
N CYS A 93 11.72 -0.67 -1.16
CA CYS A 93 11.11 -1.61 -2.10
C CYS A 93 11.11 -1.06 -3.54
N VAL A 94 10.85 0.23 -3.72
CA VAL A 94 10.95 0.91 -5.02
C VAL A 94 12.38 0.90 -5.55
N GLU A 95 13.38 1.20 -4.72
CA GLU A 95 14.79 1.18 -5.13
C GLU A 95 15.22 -0.20 -5.63
N ASP A 96 14.85 -1.27 -4.93
CA ASP A 96 15.20 -2.63 -5.37
C ASP A 96 14.35 -3.10 -6.56
N LEU A 97 13.10 -2.65 -6.71
CA LEU A 97 12.32 -2.87 -7.93
C LEU A 97 13.02 -2.25 -9.14
N LEU A 98 13.47 -0.99 -9.05
CA LEU A 98 14.14 -0.30 -10.15
C LEU A 98 15.41 -0.99 -10.63
N ARG A 99 16.13 -1.69 -9.75
CA ARG A 99 17.35 -2.44 -10.10
C ARG A 99 17.08 -3.70 -10.93
N ILE A 100 15.85 -4.22 -10.88
CA ILE A 100 15.45 -5.43 -11.60
C ILE A 100 14.47 -5.14 -12.75
N MET A 101 14.07 -3.88 -12.91
CA MET A 101 13.33 -3.44 -14.08
C MET A 101 14.27 -3.43 -15.30
N PRO A 102 13.79 -3.89 -16.47
CA PRO A 102 14.57 -3.93 -17.70
C PRO A 102 14.93 -2.55 -18.24
#